data_AF-A0A498SS45-F1
#
_entry.id   AF-A0A498SS45-F1
#
_cell.length_a   1.000
_cell.length_b   1.000
_cell.length_c   1.000
_cell.angle_alpha   90.00
_cell.angle_beta   90.00
_cell.angle_gamma   90.00
#
_symmetry.space_group_name_H-M   'P 1'
#
loop_
_entity.id
_entity.type
_entity.pdbx_description
1 polymer ?
#
loop_
_entity_poly.entity_id
_entity_poly.type
_entity_poly.pdbx_seq_one_letter_code
_entity_poly.pdbx_strand_id
1 'polypeptide(L)'
;PLALYGLCLEQYAHFIVRYREEKRLDDTVQLMDEALKISHQIYGINCFHTINMLNNYGALLIARNRFDLAKKYLEIGINRILYIDECSSLLPGYYCNYSEALYHCGQRVEALQYAKKAVNLSCSESKELKDYTTRFLQDMEKDYNRRR
;
A
#
# COMPACT_ATOMS: atom_id res chain seq x y z
N PRO A 1 -16.35 5.22 21.71
CA PRO A 1 -16.97 4.71 20.45
C PRO A 1 -15.98 3.87 19.63
N LEU A 2 -16.41 2.72 19.10
CA LEU A 2 -15.55 1.69 18.50
C LEU A 2 -14.69 2.19 17.32
N ALA A 3 -15.22 3.11 16.50
CA ALA A 3 -14.47 3.74 15.39
C ALA A 3 -13.20 4.46 15.87
N LEU A 4 -13.31 5.25 16.93
CA LEU A 4 -12.18 5.97 17.51
C LEU A 4 -11.11 5.01 18.03
N TYR A 5 -11.52 3.88 18.61
CA TYR A 5 -10.60 2.85 19.07
C TYR A 5 -9.82 2.23 17.89
N GLY A 6 -10.50 1.89 16.79
CA GLY A 6 -9.84 1.41 15.56
C GLY A 6 -8.82 2.41 15.00
N LEU A 7 -9.17 3.70 14.94
CA LEU A 7 -8.26 4.77 14.52
C LEU A 7 -7.04 4.87 15.46
N CYS A 8 -7.23 4.77 16.77
CA CYS A 8 -6.11 4.79 17.71
C CYS A 8 -5.15 3.62 17.50
N LEU A 9 -5.65 2.42 17.17
CA LEU A 9 -4.82 1.25 16.87
C LEU A 9 -3.99 1.48 15.60
N GLU A 10 -4.61 1.97 14.52
CA GLU A 10 -3.91 2.36 13.28
C GLU A 10 -2.80 3.37 13.56
N GLN A 11 -3.13 4.48 14.24
CA GLN A 11 -2.15 5.54 14.51
C GLN A 11 -1.01 5.05 15.41
N TYR A 12 -1.30 4.16 16.37
CA TYR A 12 -0.27 3.58 17.20
C TYR A 12 0.65 2.64 16.42
N ALA A 13 0.10 1.85 15.49
CA ALA A 13 0.90 1.05 14.57
C ALA A 13 1.82 1.95 13.72
N HIS A 14 1.31 3.04 13.14
CA HIS A 14 2.13 4.00 12.39
C HIS A 14 3.25 4.61 13.23
N PHE A 15 2.96 4.98 14.49
CA PHE A 15 3.96 5.48 15.42
C PHE A 15 5.08 4.45 15.65
N ILE A 16 4.72 3.17 15.85
CA ILE A 16 5.71 2.11 16.04
C ILE A 16 6.59 1.97 14.79
N VAL A 17 5.99 1.89 13.60
CA VAL A 17 6.76 1.74 12.35
C VAL A 17 7.72 2.90 12.12
N ARG A 18 7.33 4.12 12.49
CA ARG A 18 8.12 5.34 12.23
C ARG A 18 9.23 5.59 13.26
N TYR A 19 9.00 5.26 14.53
CA TYR A 19 9.85 5.74 15.62
C TYR A 19 10.43 4.65 16.51
N ARG A 20 10.02 3.39 16.33
CA ARG A 20 10.49 2.29 17.18
C ARG A 20 11.46 1.39 16.43
N GLU A 21 12.23 0.68 17.22
CA GLU A 21 13.20 -0.31 16.81
C GLU A 21 12.54 -1.53 16.15
N GLU A 22 13.33 -2.24 15.34
CA GLU A 22 12.85 -3.31 14.44
C GLU A 22 12.10 -4.44 15.17
N LYS A 23 12.52 -4.76 16.40
CA LYS A 23 11.90 -5.80 17.23
C LYS A 23 10.45 -5.50 17.62
N ARG A 24 10.03 -4.23 17.54
CA ARG A 24 8.67 -3.78 17.87
C ARG A 24 7.75 -3.82 16.65
N LEU A 25 8.27 -4.00 15.43
CA LEU A 25 7.44 -4.00 14.23
C LEU A 25 6.47 -5.18 14.20
N ASP A 26 6.81 -6.32 14.81
CA ASP A 26 5.94 -7.49 14.85
C ASP A 26 4.66 -7.22 15.68
N ASP A 27 4.74 -6.34 16.68
CA ASP A 27 3.57 -5.90 17.45
C ASP A 27 2.53 -5.18 16.58
N THR A 28 2.97 -4.55 15.49
CA THR A 28 2.08 -3.74 14.63
C THR A 28 1.09 -4.60 13.83
N VAL A 29 1.41 -5.88 13.61
CA VAL A 29 0.52 -6.83 12.93
C VAL A 29 -0.79 -6.99 13.70
N GLN A 30 -0.70 -7.19 15.01
CA GLN A 30 -1.89 -7.36 15.85
C GLN A 30 -2.73 -6.08 15.89
N LEU A 31 -2.08 -4.92 16.00
CA LEU A 31 -2.76 -3.62 16.01
C LEU A 31 -3.52 -3.38 14.70
N MET A 32 -2.87 -3.64 13.56
CA MET A 32 -3.47 -3.43 12.24
C MET A 32 -4.57 -4.45 11.93
N ASP A 33 -4.40 -5.70 12.34
CA ASP A 33 -5.43 -6.74 12.16
C ASP A 33 -6.69 -6.40 12.96
N GLU A 34 -6.55 -5.89 14.20
CA GLU A 34 -7.69 -5.43 14.99
C GLU A 34 -8.32 -4.14 14.42
N ALA A 35 -7.51 -3.18 13.95
CA ALA A 35 -8.02 -1.98 13.27
C ALA A 35 -8.83 -2.34 12.01
N LEU A 36 -8.36 -3.32 11.22
CA LEU A 36 -9.06 -3.84 10.04
C LEU A 36 -10.39 -4.50 10.40
N LYS A 37 -10.43 -5.31 11.47
CA LYS A 37 -11.68 -5.93 11.94
C LYS A 37 -12.70 -4.87 12.34
N ILE A 38 -12.28 -3.86 13.10
CA ILE A 38 -13.13 -2.74 13.51
C ILE A 38 -13.63 -1.96 12.30
N SER A 39 -12.74 -1.61 11.37
CA SER A 39 -13.11 -0.90 10.14
C SER A 39 -14.15 -1.69 9.34
N HIS A 40 -13.94 -3.00 9.19
CA HIS A 40 -14.88 -3.89 8.51
C HIS A 40 -16.26 -3.94 9.19
N GLN A 41 -16.31 -4.01 10.53
CA GLN A 41 -17.57 -4.04 11.28
C GLN A 41 -18.38 -2.74 11.13
N ILE A 42 -17.71 -1.60 11.02
CA ILE A 42 -18.37 -0.28 11.03
C ILE A 42 -18.73 0.16 9.61
N TYR A 43 -17.81 -0.04 8.66
CA TYR A 43 -17.89 0.55 7.32
C TYR A 43 -18.06 -0.48 6.21
N GLY A 44 -17.92 -1.78 6.51
CA GLY A 44 -17.90 -2.85 5.52
C GLY A 44 -16.54 -3.02 4.85
N ILE A 45 -16.47 -3.97 3.91
CA ILE A 45 -15.21 -4.42 3.29
C ILE A 45 -14.71 -3.53 2.15
N ASN A 46 -15.60 -2.72 1.57
CA ASN A 46 -15.36 -1.86 0.41
C ASN A 46 -15.50 -0.39 0.78
N CYS A 47 -14.83 0.04 1.85
CA CYS A 47 -14.84 1.44 2.25
C CYS A 47 -13.49 2.11 1.98
N PHE A 48 -13.53 3.38 1.59
CA PHE A 48 -12.35 4.21 1.36
C PHE A 48 -11.37 4.19 2.54
N HIS A 49 -11.90 4.25 3.77
CA HIS A 49 -11.07 4.27 4.99
C HIS A 49 -10.17 3.02 5.09
N THR A 50 -10.72 1.83 4.84
CA THR A 50 -9.95 0.57 4.86
C THR A 50 -8.84 0.59 3.80
N ILE A 51 -9.14 1.03 2.57
CA ILE A 51 -8.14 1.09 1.51
C ILE A 51 -7.02 2.07 1.85
N ASN A 52 -7.37 3.25 2.35
CA ASN A 52 -6.41 4.27 2.73
C ASN A 52 -5.51 3.79 3.88
N MET A 53 -6.07 3.11 4.88
CA MET A 53 -5.33 2.51 5.99
C MET A 53 -4.32 1.46 5.49
N LEU A 54 -4.75 0.55 4.61
CA LEU A 54 -3.87 -0.46 4.00
C LEU A 54 -2.73 0.17 3.19
N ASN A 55 -3.04 1.20 2.40
CA ASN A 55 -2.06 1.89 1.58
C ASN A 55 -0.98 2.57 2.43
N ASN A 56 -1.40 3.33 3.44
CA ASN A 56 -0.50 4.09 4.30
C ASN A 56 0.41 3.15 5.11
N TYR A 57 -0.17 2.10 5.69
CA TYR A 57 0.61 1.12 6.42
C TYR A 57 1.58 0.34 5.52
N GLY A 58 1.13 -0.06 4.32
CA GLY A 58 1.98 -0.69 3.31
C GLY A 58 3.17 0.19 2.91
N ALA A 59 2.94 1.49 2.67
CA ALA A 59 4.01 2.46 2.35
C ALA A 59 5.03 2.60 3.49
N LEU A 60 4.57 2.63 4.75
CA LEU A 60 5.46 2.69 5.91
C LEU A 60 6.31 1.41 6.05
N LEU A 61 5.73 0.25 5.77
CA LEU A 61 6.46 -1.02 5.79
C LEU A 61 7.51 -1.11 4.68
N ILE A 62 7.20 -0.62 3.48
CA ILE A 62 8.16 -0.49 2.36
C ILE A 62 9.35 0.38 2.79
N ALA A 63 9.09 1.54 3.42
CA ALA A 63 10.16 2.41 3.94
C ALA A 63 11.03 1.76 5.04
N ARG A 64 10.56 0.66 5.65
CA ARG A 64 11.29 -0.17 6.62
C ARG A 64 11.82 -1.47 6.03
N ASN A 65 11.78 -1.65 4.71
CA ASN A 65 12.17 -2.88 4.01
C ASN A 65 11.40 -4.15 4.45
N ARG A 66 10.19 -3.99 5.01
CA ARG A 66 9.32 -5.11 5.41
C ARG A 66 8.39 -5.51 4.26
N PHE A 67 8.98 -5.92 3.15
CA PHE A 67 8.28 -6.13 1.89
C PHE A 67 7.24 -7.26 1.94
N ASP A 68 7.53 -8.37 2.60
CA ASP A 68 6.55 -9.47 2.75
C ASP A 68 5.29 -9.02 3.48
N LEU A 69 5.46 -8.20 4.53
CA LEU A 69 4.34 -7.68 5.30
C LEU A 69 3.60 -6.59 4.52
N ALA A 70 4.33 -5.71 3.83
CA ALA A 70 3.72 -4.70 2.96
C ALA A 70 2.85 -5.36 1.88
N LYS A 71 3.38 -6.39 1.22
CA LYS A 71 2.65 -7.19 0.24
C LYS A 71 1.38 -7.78 0.86
N LYS A 72 1.49 -8.46 2.01
CA LYS A 72 0.33 -9.07 2.72
C LYS A 72 -0.82 -8.07 2.87
N TYR A 73 -0.54 -6.85 3.34
CA TYR A 73 -1.60 -5.85 3.57
C TYR A 73 -2.09 -5.17 2.28
N LEU A 74 -1.19 -4.85 1.35
CA LEU A 74 -1.58 -4.25 0.07
C LEU A 74 -2.41 -5.22 -0.79
N GLU A 75 -2.16 -6.52 -0.69
CA GLU A 75 -2.90 -7.54 -1.42
C GLU A 75 -4.38 -7.64 -0.96
N ILE A 76 -4.70 -7.23 0.28
CA ILE A 76 -6.08 -7.18 0.78
C ILE A 76 -6.93 -6.16 -0.01
N GLY A 77 -6.33 -5.03 -0.38
CA GLY A 77 -7.03 -3.92 -1.01
C GLY A 77 -6.92 -3.88 -2.53
N ILE A 78 -5.93 -4.56 -3.13
CA ILE A 78 -5.57 -4.38 -4.56
C ILE A 78 -6.72 -4.68 -5.54
N ASN A 79 -7.57 -5.66 -5.24
CA ASN A 79 -8.71 -5.98 -6.08
C ASN A 79 -9.95 -5.13 -5.73
N ARG A 80 -10.01 -4.60 -4.51
CA ARG A 80 -11.18 -3.87 -4.00
C ARG A 80 -11.15 -2.39 -4.37
N ILE A 81 -9.95 -1.81 -4.44
CA ILE A 81 -9.74 -0.39 -4.75
C ILE A 81 -10.36 0.04 -6.09
N LEU A 82 -10.52 -0.89 -7.04
CA LEU A 82 -11.16 -0.65 -8.33
C LEU A 82 -12.69 -0.45 -8.26
N TYR A 83 -13.33 -0.86 -7.17
CA TYR A 83 -14.78 -0.79 -6.99
C TYR A 83 -15.21 0.33 -6.04
N ILE A 84 -14.30 1.24 -5.68
CA ILE A 84 -14.53 2.33 -4.75
C ILE A 84 -14.17 3.64 -5.47
N ASP A 85 -15.19 4.37 -5.93
CA ASP A 85 -15.02 5.56 -6.75
C ASP A 85 -14.17 6.65 -6.06
N GLU A 86 -14.31 6.78 -4.74
CA GLU A 86 -13.55 7.72 -3.93
C GLU A 86 -12.05 7.39 -3.87
N CYS A 87 -11.64 6.16 -4.22
CA CYS A 87 -10.24 5.74 -4.28
C CYS A 87 -9.57 6.01 -5.62
N SER A 88 -10.26 6.57 -6.60
CA SER A 88 -9.73 6.82 -7.96
C SER A 88 -8.37 7.54 -7.95
N SER A 89 -8.23 8.59 -7.13
CA SER A 89 -6.98 9.36 -7.00
C SER A 89 -5.85 8.60 -6.26
N LEU A 90 -6.20 7.59 -5.45
CA LEU A 90 -5.22 6.77 -4.70
C LEU A 90 -4.68 5.61 -5.53
N LEU A 91 -5.41 5.16 -6.55
CA LEU A 91 -5.09 3.98 -7.35
C LEU A 91 -3.64 3.96 -7.87
N PRO A 92 -3.11 5.04 -8.50
CA PRO A 92 -1.74 5.00 -9.02
C PRO A 92 -0.69 4.80 -7.92
N GLY A 93 -0.84 5.51 -6.79
CA GLY A 93 0.06 5.36 -5.64
C GLY A 93 -0.02 3.97 -5.01
N TYR A 94 -1.23 3.42 -4.87
CA TYR A 94 -1.45 2.07 -4.36
C TYR A 94 -0.75 1.02 -5.24
N TYR A 95 -0.86 1.16 -6.56
CA TYR A 95 -0.21 0.26 -7.51
C TYR A 95 1.30 0.37 -7.50
N CYS A 96 1.85 1.58 -7.30
CA CYS A 96 3.30 1.75 -7.09
C CYS A 96 3.77 1.03 -5.82
N ASN A 97 3.08 1.23 -4.69
CA ASN A 97 3.42 0.55 -3.43
C ASN A 97 3.34 -0.98 -3.57
N TYR A 98 2.28 -1.49 -4.22
CA TYR A 98 2.13 -2.93 -4.42
C TYR A 98 3.19 -3.50 -5.38
N SER A 99 3.49 -2.77 -6.46
CA SER A 99 4.58 -3.11 -7.37
C SER A 99 5.92 -3.23 -6.65
N GLU A 100 6.25 -2.26 -5.80
CA GLU A 100 7.50 -2.26 -5.02
C GLU A 100 7.58 -3.48 -4.09
N ALA A 101 6.50 -3.77 -3.36
CA ALA A 101 6.44 -4.93 -2.49
C ALA A 101 6.59 -6.25 -3.27
N LEU A 102 5.90 -6.40 -4.40
CA LEU A 102 6.02 -7.57 -5.29
C LEU A 102 7.44 -7.75 -5.81
N TYR A 103 8.09 -6.66 -6.24
CA TYR A 103 9.44 -6.70 -6.79
C TYR A 103 10.44 -7.27 -5.78
N HIS A 104 10.38 -6.77 -4.54
CA HIS A 104 11.25 -7.22 -3.45
C HIS A 104 10.90 -8.62 -2.93
N CYS A 105 9.66 -9.08 -3.09
CA CYS A 105 9.25 -10.47 -2.84
C CYS A 105 9.60 -11.43 -4.00
N GLY A 106 10.28 -10.96 -5.06
CA GLY A 106 10.70 -11.78 -6.20
C GLY A 106 9.66 -11.94 -7.31
N GLN A 107 8.45 -11.40 -7.16
CA GLN A 107 7.38 -11.40 -8.17
C GLN A 107 7.57 -10.28 -9.20
N ARG A 108 8.74 -10.25 -9.84
CA ARG A 108 9.19 -9.12 -10.67
C ARG A 108 8.34 -8.87 -11.91
N VAL A 109 7.80 -9.92 -12.52
CA VAL A 109 6.93 -9.79 -13.70
C VAL A 109 5.62 -9.10 -13.33
N GLU A 110 5.00 -9.51 -12.22
CA GLU A 110 3.77 -8.90 -11.72
C GLU A 110 4.02 -7.46 -11.25
N ALA A 111 5.14 -7.21 -10.56
CA ALA A 111 5.54 -5.85 -10.19
C ALA A 111 5.55 -4.91 -11.41
N LEU A 112 6.24 -5.31 -12.49
CA LEU A 112 6.28 -4.51 -13.71
C LEU A 112 4.89 -4.28 -14.33
N GLN A 113 3.98 -5.25 -14.24
CA GLN A 113 2.60 -5.08 -14.70
C GLN A 113 1.86 -4.02 -13.87
N TYR A 114 2.00 -4.03 -12.54
CA TYR A 114 1.37 -3.02 -11.68
C TYR A 114 1.98 -1.62 -11.85
N ALA A 115 3.30 -1.51 -12.05
CA ALA A 115 3.94 -0.23 -12.41
C ALA A 115 3.35 0.36 -13.70
N LYS A 116 3.15 -0.47 -14.73
CA LYS A 116 2.51 -0.05 -15.99
C LYS A 116 1.05 0.37 -15.80
N LYS A 117 0.30 -0.37 -14.98
CA LYS A 117 -1.08 0.00 -14.61
C LYS A 117 -1.12 1.37 -13.91
N ALA A 118 -0.16 1.66 -13.02
CA ALA A 118 -0.09 2.94 -12.32
C ALA A 118 0.09 4.11 -13.29
N VAL A 119 1.01 3.97 -14.27
CA VAL A 119 1.22 4.99 -15.31
C VAL A 119 -0.06 5.22 -16.13
N ASN A 120 -0.69 4.15 -16.62
CA ASN A 120 -1.92 4.24 -17.42
C ASN A 120 -3.04 4.99 -16.69
N LEU A 121 -3.20 4.77 -15.38
CA LEU A 121 -4.21 5.44 -14.57
C LEU A 121 -3.85 6.90 -14.28
N SER A 122 -2.57 7.21 -14.09
CA SER A 122 -2.14 8.59 -13.88
C SER A 122 -2.24 9.47 -15.14
N CYS A 123 -2.44 8.91 -16.35
CA CYS A 123 -2.48 9.66 -17.62
C CYS A 123 -3.53 10.78 -17.68
N SER A 124 -4.64 10.68 -16.93
CA SER A 124 -5.67 11.72 -16.83
C SER A 124 -5.49 12.68 -15.64
N GLU A 125 -4.53 12.41 -14.76
CA GLU A 125 -4.38 13.10 -13.47
C GLU A 125 -3.45 14.34 -13.56
N SER A 126 -3.00 14.83 -12.41
CA SER A 126 -2.03 15.93 -12.32
C SER A 126 -0.70 15.58 -12.99
N LYS A 127 0.04 16.62 -13.39
CA LYS A 127 1.36 16.45 -14.02
C LYS A 127 2.35 15.81 -13.05
N GLU A 128 2.28 16.19 -11.78
CA GLU A 128 3.15 15.68 -10.72
C GLU A 128 2.99 14.16 -10.55
N LEU A 129 1.74 13.67 -10.59
CA LEU A 129 1.46 12.24 -10.45
C LEU A 129 1.95 11.45 -11.68
N LYS A 130 1.78 12.00 -12.88
CA LYS A 130 2.31 11.41 -14.13
C LYS A 130 3.82 11.31 -14.11
N ASP A 131 4.49 12.38 -13.70
CA ASP A 131 5.95 12.42 -13.64
C ASP A 131 6.47 11.40 -12.61
N TYR A 132 5.79 11.28 -11.46
CA TYR A 132 6.11 10.29 -10.44
C TYR A 132 5.97 8.85 -10.95
N THR A 133 4.81 8.46 -11.48
CA THR A 133 4.55 7.08 -11.94
C THR A 133 5.44 6.71 -13.12
N THR A 134 5.73 7.66 -14.02
CA THR A 134 6.61 7.44 -15.18
C THR A 134 8.05 7.18 -14.73
N ARG A 135 8.57 7.98 -13.79
CA ARG A 135 9.91 7.74 -13.20
C ARG A 135 9.96 6.39 -12.49
N PHE A 136 8.94 6.07 -11.70
CA PHE A 136 8.84 4.79 -11.00
C PHE A 136 8.89 3.61 -11.99
N LEU A 137 8.12 3.66 -13.08
CA LEU A 137 8.15 2.61 -14.11
C LEU A 137 9.53 2.47 -14.76
N GLN A 138 10.18 3.59 -15.10
CA GLN A 138 11.52 3.57 -15.70
C GLN A 138 12.54 2.90 -14.78
N ASP A 139 12.46 3.15 -13.47
CA ASP A 139 13.37 2.54 -12.50
C ASP A 139 13.08 1.04 -12.35
N MET A 140 11.81 0.63 -12.30
CA MET A 140 11.40 -0.77 -12.33
C MET A 140 11.90 -1.51 -13.58
N GLU A 141 11.83 -0.89 -14.76
CA GLU A 141 12.31 -1.48 -16.02
C GLU A 141 13.83 -1.65 -16.04
N LYS A 142 14.58 -0.65 -15.55
CA LYS A 142 16.04 -0.75 -15.42
C LYS A 142 16.43 -1.89 -14.50
N ASP A 143 15.78 -1.99 -13.34
CA ASP A 143 16.08 -2.99 -12.33
C ASP A 143 15.70 -4.40 -12.76
N TYR A 144 14.58 -4.55 -13.47
CA TYR A 144 14.19 -5.80 -14.12
C TYR A 144 15.25 -6.27 -15.13
N ASN A 145 15.75 -5.36 -15.98
CA ASN A 145 16.72 -5.68 -17.02
C ASN A 145 18.13 -5.97 -16.49
N ARG A 146 18.53 -5.34 -15.37
CA ARG A 146 19.85 -5.58 -14.74
C ARG A 146 20.01 -6.97 -14.11
N ARG A 147 18.89 -7.62 -13.78
CA ARG A 147 18.87 -8.90 -13.05
C ARG A 147 18.33 -10.06 -13.89
N ARG A 148 18.37 -9.91 -15.21
CA ARG A 148 17.99 -10.92 -16.22
C ARG A 148 19.25 -11.58 -16.77
#